data_AF-A0A183D3F8-F1
#
_entry.id   AF-A0A183D3F8-F1
#
_cell.length_a   1.000
_cell.length_b   1.000
_cell.length_c   1.000
_cell.angle_alpha   90.00
_cell.angle_beta   90.00
_cell.angle_gamma   90.00
#
_symmetry.space_group_name_H-M   'P 1'
#
loop_
_entity.id
_entity.type
_entity.pdbx_description
1 polymer ?
#
loop_
_entity_poly.entity_id
_entity_poly.type
_entity_poly.pdbx_seq_one_letter_code
_entity_poly.pdbx_strand_id
1 'polypeptide(L)'
;LYFSYYELTETHKNAIRAIRKIKYFVARRKFQQARKPYDVRDVIEQYSQGHLNMMVRIKELQRRLDQTLGKPGQYQTHNRKGHSMTIGSRLCRVEMQVVPCLFCYFD
;
A
#
# COMPACT_ATOMS: atom_id res chain seq x y z
N LEU A 1 -40.96 12.97 13.43
CA LEU A 1 -39.79 12.61 12.60
C LEU A 1 -40.28 12.37 11.18
N TYR A 2 -40.33 13.42 10.34
CA TYR A 2 -40.69 13.27 8.93
C TYR A 2 -39.54 12.58 8.20
N PHE A 3 -39.76 11.33 7.81
CA PHE A 3 -38.88 10.61 6.90
C PHE A 3 -39.07 11.23 5.51
N SER A 4 -38.15 12.11 5.11
CA SER A 4 -38.14 12.72 3.78
C SER A 4 -37.99 11.62 2.74
N TYR A 5 -39.09 11.24 2.08
CA TYR A 5 -39.06 10.35 0.92
C TYR A 5 -38.41 11.13 -0.22
N TYR A 6 -37.14 10.86 -0.49
CA TYR A 6 -36.47 11.35 -1.70
C TYR A 6 -37.10 10.65 -2.90
N GLU A 7 -38.07 11.32 -3.52
CA GLU A 7 -38.67 10.85 -4.75
C GLU A 7 -37.65 10.98 -5.88
N LEU A 8 -37.19 9.84 -6.41
CA LEU A 8 -36.20 9.83 -7.47
C LEU A 8 -36.80 10.45 -8.74
N THR A 9 -36.33 11.66 -9.07
CA THR A 9 -36.66 12.36 -10.32
C THR A 9 -36.40 11.48 -11.55
N GLU A 10 -37.16 11.70 -12.63
CA GLU A 10 -37.05 11.00 -13.93
C GLU A 10 -35.59 10.89 -14.42
N THR A 11 -34.83 11.96 -14.23
CA THR A 11 -33.40 12.08 -14.58
C THR A 11 -32.54 11.06 -13.84
N HIS A 12 -32.73 10.89 -12.52
CA HIS A 12 -32.02 9.91 -11.70
C HIS A 12 -32.36 8.48 -12.13
N LYS A 13 -33.64 8.20 -12.43
CA LYS A 13 -34.07 6.87 -12.91
C LYS A 13 -33.40 6.55 -14.25
N ASN A 14 -33.30 7.52 -15.16
CA ASN A 14 -32.63 7.37 -16.44
C ASN A 14 -31.11 7.19 -16.30
N ALA A 15 -30.46 7.94 -15.41
CA ALA A 15 -29.05 7.76 -15.08
C ALA A 15 -28.76 6.35 -14.55
N ILE A 16 -29.60 5.83 -13.64
CA ILE A 16 -29.47 4.46 -13.12
C ILE A 16 -29.62 3.43 -14.24
N ARG A 17 -30.59 3.59 -15.15
CA ARG A 17 -30.76 2.71 -16.31
C ARG A 17 -29.53 2.73 -17.22
N ALA A 18 -28.95 3.91 -17.47
CA ALA A 18 -27.73 4.05 -18.27
C ALA A 18 -26.54 3.32 -17.63
N ILE A 19 -26.31 3.54 -16.32
CA ILE A 19 -25.24 2.87 -15.57
C ILE A 19 -25.42 1.34 -15.60
N ARG A 20 -26.66 0.85 -15.42
CA ARG A 20 -26.96 -0.60 -15.50
C ARG A 20 -26.67 -1.16 -16.88
N LYS A 21 -27.04 -0.46 -17.96
CA LYS A 21 -26.71 -0.87 -19.34
C LYS A 21 -25.21 -0.94 -19.57
N ILE A 22 -24.45 0.06 -19.10
CA ILE A 22 -22.98 0.07 -19.21
C ILE A 22 -22.38 -1.13 -18.47
N LYS A 23 -22.78 -1.36 -17.22
CA LYS A 23 -22.34 -2.53 -16.42
C LYS A 23 -22.67 -3.85 -17.12
N TYR A 24 -23.87 -3.97 -17.70
CA TYR A 24 -24.27 -5.14 -18.48
C TYR A 24 -23.37 -5.36 -19.70
N PHE A 25 -23.05 -4.32 -20.47
CA PHE A 25 -22.15 -4.45 -21.61
C PHE A 25 -20.74 -4.86 -21.22
N VAL A 26 -20.22 -4.34 -20.10
CA VAL A 26 -18.91 -4.76 -19.55
C VAL A 26 -18.96 -6.23 -19.15
N ALA A 27 -20.00 -6.65 -18.43
CA ALA A 27 -20.18 -8.05 -18.02
C ALA A 27 -20.29 -8.98 -19.25
N ARG A 28 -21.06 -8.58 -20.27
CA ARG A 28 -21.21 -9.32 -21.52
C ARG A 28 -19.87 -9.49 -22.25
N ARG A 29 -19.06 -8.44 -22.34
CA ARG A 29 -17.70 -8.53 -22.95
C ARG A 29 -16.79 -9.47 -22.15
N LYS A 30 -16.77 -9.34 -20.82
CA LYS A 30 -15.98 -10.23 -19.94
C LYS A 30 -16.40 -11.68 -20.07
N PHE A 31 -17.71 -11.94 -20.15
CA PHE A 31 -18.24 -13.30 -20.34
C PHE A 31 -17.87 -13.88 -21.71
N GLN A 32 -17.94 -13.07 -22.76
CA GLN A 32 -17.51 -13.48 -24.11
C GLN A 32 -16.00 -13.75 -24.17
N GLN A 33 -15.18 -12.96 -23.46
CA GLN A 33 -13.74 -13.19 -23.35
C GLN A 33 -13.43 -14.48 -22.57
N ALA A 34 -14.11 -14.72 -21.44
CA ALA A 34 -13.94 -15.93 -20.63
C ALA A 34 -14.38 -17.23 -21.34
N ARG A 35 -15.25 -17.12 -22.36
CA ARG A 35 -15.65 -18.28 -23.18
C ARG A 35 -14.62 -18.67 -24.24
N LYS A 36 -13.67 -17.79 -24.58
CA LYS A 36 -12.60 -18.12 -25.53
C LYS A 36 -11.56 -18.97 -24.80
N PRO A 37 -10.99 -20.01 -25.45
CA PRO A 37 -9.87 -20.74 -24.87
C PRO A 37 -8.72 -19.76 -24.62
N TYR A 38 -8.05 -19.90 -23.48
CA TYR A 38 -6.91 -19.05 -23.10
C TYR A 38 -5.81 -19.12 -24.16
N ASP A 39 -5.36 -17.97 -24.65
CA ASP A 39 -4.19 -17.88 -25.52
C ASP A 39 -2.92 -17.90 -24.64
N VAL A 40 -1.80 -18.42 -25.17
CA VAL A 40 -0.48 -18.32 -24.51
C VAL A 40 -0.16 -16.87 -24.16
N ARG A 41 -0.67 -15.92 -24.95
CA ARG A 41 -0.60 -14.49 -24.67
C ARG A 41 -1.29 -14.08 -23.37
N ASP A 42 -2.47 -14.62 -23.07
CA ASP A 42 -3.21 -14.30 -21.84
C ASP A 42 -2.43 -14.80 -20.61
N VAL A 43 -1.79 -15.96 -20.73
CA VAL A 43 -0.94 -16.55 -19.68
C VAL A 43 0.29 -15.68 -19.42
N ILE A 44 0.97 -15.26 -20.47
CA ILE A 44 2.15 -14.37 -20.36
C ILE A 44 1.74 -13.01 -19.76
N GLU A 45 0.63 -12.44 -20.22
CA GLU A 45 0.16 -11.15 -19.72
C GLU A 45 -0.22 -11.23 -18.24
N GLN A 46 -0.96 -12.27 -17.84
CA GLN A 46 -1.32 -12.50 -16.44
C GLN A 46 -0.09 -12.67 -15.54
N TYR A 47 0.90 -13.44 -15.99
CA TYR A 47 2.15 -13.61 -15.24
C TYR A 47 2.90 -12.28 -15.11
N SER A 48 2.98 -11.49 -16.20
CA SER A 48 3.65 -10.19 -16.19
C SER A 48 3.01 -9.20 -15.21
N GLN A 49 1.67 -9.15 -15.17
CA GLN A 49 0.91 -8.31 -14.24
C GLN A 49 1.07 -8.80 -12.79
N GLY A 50 1.02 -10.11 -12.56
CA GLY A 50 1.24 -10.71 -11.24
C GLY A 50 2.63 -10.39 -10.70
N HIS A 51 3.66 -10.58 -11.53
CA HIS A 51 5.04 -10.25 -11.18
C HIS A 51 5.22 -8.77 -10.83
N LEU A 52 4.68 -7.86 -11.63
CA LEU A 52 4.73 -6.42 -11.36
C LEU A 52 4.02 -6.05 -10.05
N ASN A 53 2.82 -6.59 -9.79
CA ASN A 53 2.09 -6.35 -8.55
C ASN A 53 2.88 -6.82 -7.31
N MET A 54 3.49 -8.01 -7.39
CA MET A 54 4.36 -8.51 -6.32
C MET A 54 5.57 -7.59 -6.11
N MET A 55 6.23 -7.16 -7.18
CA MET A 55 7.41 -6.29 -7.07
C MET A 55 7.07 -4.93 -6.45
N VAL A 56 5.93 -4.32 -6.81
CA VAL A 56 5.47 -3.05 -6.21
C VAL A 56 5.22 -3.22 -4.71
N ARG A 57 4.57 -4.32 -4.30
CA ARG A 57 4.33 -4.62 -2.89
C ARG A 57 5.63 -4.82 -2.11
N ILE A 58 6.60 -5.54 -2.69
CA ILE A 58 7.94 -5.73 -2.08
C ILE A 58 8.65 -4.38 -1.91
N LYS A 59 8.61 -3.50 -2.93
CA LYS A 59 9.22 -2.16 -2.84
C LYS A 59 8.57 -1.28 -1.77
N GLU A 60 7.25 -1.34 -1.63
CA GLU A 60 6.56 -0.58 -0.56
C GLU A 60 6.92 -1.12 0.83
N LEU A 61 7.01 -2.44 1.00
CA LEU A 61 7.48 -3.04 2.25
C LEU A 61 8.92 -2.62 2.55
N GLN A 62 9.82 -2.69 1.56
CA GLN A 62 11.20 -2.23 1.71
C GLN A 62 11.26 -0.75 2.10
N ARG A 63 10.46 0.12 1.45
CA ARG A 63 10.40 1.55 1.76
C ARG A 63 9.97 1.80 3.21
N ARG A 64 8.97 1.06 3.71
CA ARG A 64 8.52 1.16 5.11
C ARG A 64 9.60 0.68 6.08
N LEU A 65 10.25 -0.44 5.78
CA LEU A 65 11.35 -0.97 6.59
C LEU A 65 12.52 0.02 6.65
N ASP A 66 12.94 0.55 5.50
CA ASP A 66 14.01 1.54 5.42
C ASP A 66 13.68 2.83 6.21
N GLN A 67 12.40 3.21 6.27
CA GLN A 67 11.95 4.37 7.04
C GLN A 67 11.92 4.10 8.55
N THR A 68 11.49 2.90 8.97
CA THR A 68 11.34 2.55 10.39
C THR A 68 12.65 2.11 11.01
N LEU A 69 13.39 1.26 10.33
CA LEU A 69 14.59 0.61 10.84
C LEU A 69 15.84 1.33 10.34
N GLY A 70 15.83 1.90 9.13
CA GLY A 70 17.02 2.41 8.46
C GLY A 70 17.59 1.38 7.50
N LYS A 71 18.44 1.81 6.56
CA LYS A 71 19.07 0.88 5.61
C LYS A 71 20.00 -0.10 6.37
N PRO A 72 19.99 -1.41 6.03
CA PRO A 72 20.93 -2.36 6.63
C PRO A 72 22.37 -1.87 6.41
N GLY A 73 23.15 -1.81 7.48
CA GLY A 73 24.53 -1.25 7.48
C GLY A 73 24.66 0.22 7.90
N GLN A 74 23.57 0.99 8.05
CA GLN A 74 23.63 2.36 8.60
C GLN A 74 23.72 2.40 10.13
N TYR A 75 23.49 1.29 10.82
CA TYR A 75 23.57 1.23 12.29
C TYR A 75 24.98 1.44 12.87
N GLN A 76 26.02 1.36 12.02
CA GLN A 76 27.41 1.41 12.46
C GLN A 76 28.08 2.77 12.22
N THR A 77 27.42 3.72 11.54
CA THR A 77 28.02 5.04 11.31
C THR A 77 27.62 6.02 12.42
N HIS A 78 28.43 6.04 13.48
CA HIS A 78 28.38 7.04 14.55
C HIS A 78 28.60 8.49 14.07
N ASN A 79 28.74 8.77 12.77
CA ASN A 79 29.27 10.05 12.30
C ASN A 79 28.57 10.68 11.08
N ARG A 80 27.27 10.46 10.89
CA ARG A 80 26.50 11.30 9.97
C ARG A 80 25.42 12.06 10.71
N LYS A 81 25.67 13.37 10.88
CA LYS A 81 24.75 14.41 11.33
C LYS A 81 23.53 14.54 10.40
N GLY A 82 22.69 13.51 10.36
CA GLY A 82 21.41 13.50 9.70
C GLY A 82 20.44 12.75 10.60
N HIS A 83 19.50 13.47 11.20
CA HIS A 83 18.54 12.92 12.17
C HIS A 83 17.59 11.94 11.46
N SER A 84 18.02 10.70 11.27
CA SER A 84 17.14 9.60 10.89
C SER A 84 16.22 9.32 12.07
N MET A 85 14.89 9.42 11.90
CA MET A 85 13.88 9.13 12.95
C MET A 85 13.62 7.63 13.13
N THR A 86 14.60 6.79 12.78
CA THR A 86 14.49 5.34 12.87
C THR A 86 14.50 4.85 14.32
N ILE A 87 14.00 3.64 14.56
CA ILE A 87 13.98 3.05 15.90
C ILE A 87 15.42 2.84 16.41
N GLY A 88 16.35 2.42 15.55
CA GLY A 88 17.74 2.18 15.93
C GLY A 88 18.47 3.45 16.37
N SER A 89 18.30 4.58 15.68
CA SER A 89 18.91 5.86 16.07
C SER A 89 18.32 6.39 17.38
N ARG A 90 17.01 6.20 17.61
CA ARG A 90 16.35 6.57 18.86
C ARG A 90 16.82 5.72 20.03
N LEU A 91 16.98 4.41 19.84
CA LEU A 91 17.47 3.49 20.87
C LEU A 91 18.91 3.83 21.25
N CYS A 92 19.81 4.01 20.27
CA CYS A 92 21.19 4.40 20.50
C CYS A 92 21.31 5.71 21.30
N ARG A 93 20.46 6.71 21.00
CA ARG A 93 20.40 7.96 21.79
C ARG A 93 19.98 7.74 23.24
N VAL A 94 19.02 6.84 23.47
CA VAL A 94 18.59 6.49 24.84
C VAL A 94 19.71 5.77 25.58
N GLU A 95 20.39 4.80 24.96
CA GLU A 95 21.53 4.11 25.55
C GLU A 95 22.65 5.09 25.94
N MET A 96 23.00 6.03 25.05
CA MET A 96 24.01 7.06 25.34
C MET A 96 23.63 8.01 26.49
N GLN A 97 22.34 8.21 26.78
CA GLN A 97 21.89 9.03 27.90
C GLN A 97 21.84 8.25 29.22
N VAL A 98 21.49 6.97 29.16
CA VAL A 98 21.28 6.13 30.34
C VAL A 98 22.59 5.58 30.89
N VAL A 99 23.56 5.23 30.03
CA VAL A 99 24.85 4.66 30.46
C VAL A 99 25.64 5.61 31.39
N PRO A 100 25.79 6.91 31.09
CA PRO A 100 26.47 7.84 32.00
C PRO A 100 25.71 8.06 33.31
N CYS A 101 24.37 8.13 33.27
CA CYS A 101 23.56 8.30 34.47
C CYS A 101 23.63 7.09 35.40
N LEU A 102 23.73 5.86 34.87
CA LEU A 102 23.95 4.66 35.66
C LEU A 102 25.33 4.65 36.34
N PHE A 103 26.36 5.15 35.64
CA PHE A 103 27.69 5.27 36.21
C PHE A 103 27.71 6.26 37.39
N CYS A 104 27.08 7.43 37.24
CA CYS A 104 26.94 8.41 38.33
C CYS A 104 25.99 7.99 39.47
N TYR A 105 25.22 6.91 39.31
CA TYR A 105 24.34 6.39 40.36
C TYR A 105 25.00 5.27 41.18
N PHE A 106 26.10 4.70 40.68
CA PHE A 106 26.79 3.57 41.28
C PHE A 106 28.22 3.90 41.79
N ASP A 107 28.75 5.07 41.40
CA ASP A 107 29.87 5.77 42.06
C ASP A 107 29.33 6.86 43.02
#